data_AF-A0A2U0S320-F1
#
_entry.id   AF-A0A2U0S320-F1
#
_cell.length_a   1.000
_cell.length_b   1.000
_cell.length_c   1.000
_cell.angle_alpha   90.00
_cell.angle_beta   90.00
_cell.angle_gamma   90.00
#
_symmetry.space_group_name_H-M   'P 1'
#
loop_
_entity.id
_entity.type
_entity.pdbx_description
1 polymer ?
#
loop_
_entity_poly.entity_id
_entity_poly.type
_entity_poly.pdbx_seq_one_letter_code
_entity_poly.pdbx_strand_id
1 'polypeptide(L)'
;MKTIDGIDVEELERRMRPGGWSQEGFLTSEQSLVQVLADDQVSIQKLGVSKQQISGTLERLLEKGARSNRFKPENVGHFKVQIIHSRKMRTCPWAPHQFEWCHIGQGVKYLTTEDFEVTNTRIRESLHGTSLCVHLIRDHGFFGGRNTAYRIDPEKAVRVLELGSGNNSN
;
A
#
# COMPACT_ATOMS: atom_id res chain seq x y z
N MET A 1 -25.76 -1.48 -10.53
CA MET A 1 -24.74 -1.33 -9.48
C MET A 1 -23.37 -1.26 -10.13
N LYS A 2 -22.51 -0.33 -9.69
CA LYS A 2 -21.12 -0.28 -10.17
C LYS A 2 -20.32 -1.28 -9.35
N THR A 3 -19.55 -2.13 -10.03
CA THR A 3 -18.70 -3.14 -9.38
C THR A 3 -17.23 -2.84 -9.63
N ILE A 4 -16.36 -3.11 -8.66
CA ILE A 4 -14.90 -3.12 -8.80
C ILE A 4 -14.44 -4.53 -8.44
N ASP A 5 -13.71 -5.17 -9.36
CA ASP A 5 -13.23 -6.55 -9.20
C ASP A 5 -14.34 -7.55 -8.79
N GLY A 6 -15.55 -7.34 -9.32
CA GLY A 6 -16.71 -8.20 -9.06
C GLY A 6 -17.46 -7.94 -7.75
N ILE A 7 -17.04 -6.96 -6.94
CA ILE A 7 -17.72 -6.57 -5.69
C ILE A 7 -18.41 -5.23 -5.89
N ASP A 8 -19.60 -5.07 -5.31
CA ASP A 8 -20.30 -3.80 -5.31
C ASP A 8 -19.50 -2.69 -4.61
N VAL A 9 -19.50 -1.49 -5.20
CA VAL A 9 -18.75 -0.34 -4.68
C VAL A 9 -19.23 0.07 -3.29
N GLU A 10 -20.53 0.04 -3.01
CA GLU A 10 -21.07 0.45 -1.71
C GLU A 10 -20.64 -0.54 -0.62
N GLU A 11 -20.62 -1.83 -0.94
CA GLU A 11 -20.12 -2.86 -0.03
C GLU A 11 -18.61 -2.69 0.22
N LEU A 12 -17.80 -2.43 -0.80
CA LEU A 12 -16.37 -2.13 -0.61
C LEU A 12 -16.17 -0.89 0.27
N GLU A 13 -16.90 0.18 0.02
CA GLU A 13 -16.82 1.39 0.84
C GLU A 13 -17.22 1.11 2.29
N ARG A 14 -18.32 0.36 2.52
CA ARG A 14 -18.76 -0.05 3.86
C ARG A 14 -17.68 -0.84 4.60
N ARG A 15 -16.97 -1.76 3.93
CA ARG A 15 -15.83 -2.50 4.50
C ARG A 15 -14.66 -1.58 4.84
N MET A 16 -14.43 -0.55 4.03
CA MET A 16 -13.30 0.38 4.15
C MET A 16 -13.52 1.53 5.14
N ARG A 17 -14.77 1.84 5.53
CA ARG A 17 -15.04 2.89 6.52
C ARG A 17 -14.44 2.56 7.89
N PRO A 18 -14.17 3.58 8.74
CA PRO A 18 -13.81 3.35 10.13
C PRO A 18 -14.90 2.53 10.84
N GLY A 19 -14.49 1.48 11.56
CA GLY A 19 -15.41 0.55 12.22
C GLY A 19 -16.02 -0.52 11.30
N GLY A 20 -15.68 -0.53 10.00
CA GLY A 20 -16.00 -1.61 9.08
C GLY A 20 -15.12 -2.84 9.33
N TRP A 21 -14.29 -3.21 8.35
CA TRP A 21 -13.31 -4.29 8.53
C TRP A 21 -11.99 -3.82 9.16
N SER A 22 -11.80 -2.50 9.24
CA SER A 22 -10.70 -1.85 9.96
C SER A 22 -11.28 -0.86 10.97
N GLN A 23 -10.76 -0.87 12.19
CA GLN A 23 -11.16 0.11 13.22
C GLN A 23 -10.84 1.55 12.77
N GLU A 24 -9.70 1.74 12.12
CA GLU A 24 -9.23 3.06 11.66
C GLU A 24 -9.80 3.44 10.28
N GLY A 25 -10.15 2.44 9.46
CA GLY A 25 -10.68 2.63 8.10
C GLY A 25 -9.60 2.87 7.04
N PHE A 26 -9.78 2.29 5.87
CA PHE A 26 -8.96 2.53 4.67
C PHE A 26 -9.40 3.78 3.90
N LEU A 27 -10.63 4.22 4.13
CA LEU A 27 -11.21 5.49 3.68
C LEU A 27 -11.70 6.25 4.91
N THR A 28 -11.77 7.59 4.83
CA THR A 28 -12.53 8.38 5.81
C THR A 28 -14.05 8.14 5.65
N SER A 29 -14.92 8.75 6.44
CA SER A 29 -16.38 8.55 6.29
C SER A 29 -16.94 9.09 4.97
N GLU A 30 -16.34 10.14 4.41
CA GLU A 30 -16.90 10.91 3.27
C GLU A 30 -16.27 10.56 1.91
N GLN A 31 -15.16 9.81 1.88
CA GLN A 31 -14.41 9.58 0.64
C GLN A 31 -15.12 8.61 -0.29
N SER A 32 -15.17 8.87 -1.60
CA SER A 32 -15.59 7.86 -2.57
C SER A 32 -14.40 6.99 -3.00
N LEU A 33 -14.56 5.66 -2.96
CA LEU A 33 -13.56 4.70 -3.45
C LEU A 33 -13.24 4.94 -4.93
N VAL A 34 -14.28 5.13 -5.74
CA VAL A 34 -14.13 5.38 -7.19
C VAL A 34 -13.28 6.63 -7.44
N GLN A 35 -13.53 7.69 -6.68
CA GLN A 35 -12.76 8.93 -6.83
C GLN A 35 -11.31 8.76 -6.38
N VAL A 36 -11.06 8.07 -5.26
CA VAL A 36 -9.69 7.82 -4.78
C VAL A 36 -8.89 7.02 -5.81
N LEU A 37 -9.48 5.94 -6.37
CA LEU A 37 -8.82 5.14 -7.40
C LEU A 37 -8.54 5.96 -8.67
N ALA A 38 -9.49 6.78 -9.11
CA ALA A 38 -9.32 7.63 -10.27
C ALA A 38 -8.21 8.69 -10.06
N ASP A 39 -8.20 9.35 -8.90
CA ASP A 39 -7.19 10.34 -8.54
C ASP A 39 -5.78 9.72 -8.50
N ASP A 40 -5.65 8.54 -7.89
CA ASP A 40 -4.38 7.83 -7.78
C ASP A 40 -3.87 7.40 -9.16
N GLN A 41 -4.77 6.89 -10.01
CA GLN A 41 -4.45 6.51 -11.38
C GLN A 41 -3.95 7.72 -12.20
N VAL A 42 -4.62 8.88 -12.08
CA VAL A 42 -4.17 10.12 -12.73
C VAL A 42 -2.81 10.56 -12.19
N SER A 43 -2.57 10.42 -10.89
CA SER A 43 -1.31 10.83 -10.25
C SER A 43 -0.13 10.02 -10.76
N ILE A 44 -0.24 8.68 -10.79
CA ILE A 44 0.85 7.82 -11.30
C ILE A 44 1.08 8.01 -12.79
N GLN A 45 0.03 8.29 -13.58
CA GLN A 45 0.17 8.62 -15.01
C GLN A 45 0.96 9.90 -15.22
N LYS A 46 0.67 10.97 -14.46
CA LYS A 46 1.42 12.24 -14.53
C LYS A 46 2.89 12.07 -14.12
N LEU A 47 3.15 11.18 -13.16
CA LEU A 47 4.51 10.86 -12.69
C LEU A 47 5.27 9.92 -13.66
N GLY A 48 4.62 9.39 -14.69
CA GLY A 48 5.25 8.48 -15.66
C GLY A 48 5.63 7.12 -15.06
N VAL A 49 4.92 6.67 -14.02
CA VAL A 49 5.17 5.39 -13.36
C VAL A 49 3.92 4.52 -13.33
N SER A 50 4.12 3.22 -13.16
CA SER A 50 3.05 2.24 -12.98
C SER A 50 2.88 1.83 -11.52
N LYS A 51 1.68 1.36 -11.17
CA LYS A 51 1.42 0.73 -9.86
C LYS A 51 2.32 -0.48 -9.62
N GLN A 52 2.71 -1.20 -10.68
CA GLN A 52 3.65 -2.33 -10.62
C GLN A 52 5.07 -1.90 -10.26
N GLN A 53 5.57 -0.78 -10.79
CA GLN A 53 6.89 -0.25 -10.41
C GLN A 53 6.96 0.12 -8.93
N ILE A 54 5.91 0.78 -8.42
CA ILE A 54 5.83 1.17 -7.00
C ILE A 54 5.73 -0.07 -6.11
N SER A 55 4.73 -0.92 -6.35
CA SER A 55 4.51 -2.12 -5.54
C SER A 55 5.68 -3.10 -5.61
N GLY A 56 6.25 -3.36 -6.79
CA GLY A 56 7.40 -4.25 -6.95
C GLY A 56 8.68 -3.72 -6.28
N THR A 57 8.88 -2.40 -6.26
CA THR A 57 10.02 -1.80 -5.54
C THR A 57 9.85 -1.91 -4.03
N LEU A 58 8.64 -1.64 -3.53
CA LEU A 58 8.32 -1.86 -2.11
C LEU A 58 8.50 -3.34 -1.74
N GLU A 59 7.90 -4.27 -2.49
CA GLU A 59 7.99 -5.73 -2.29
C GLU A 59 9.46 -6.17 -2.13
N ARG A 60 10.32 -5.79 -3.09
CA ARG A 60 11.76 -6.09 -3.04
C ARG A 60 12.49 -5.47 -1.84
N LEU A 61 12.12 -4.26 -1.42
CA LEU A 61 12.73 -3.62 -0.25
C LEU A 61 12.30 -4.33 1.04
N LEU A 62 11.01 -4.67 1.17
CA LEU A 62 10.49 -5.38 2.35
C LEU A 62 11.08 -6.79 2.43
N GLU A 63 11.22 -7.51 1.32
CA GLU A 63 11.88 -8.82 1.26
C GLU A 63 13.33 -8.75 1.73
N LYS A 64 14.10 -7.78 1.23
CA LYS A 64 15.50 -7.58 1.66
C LYS A 64 15.59 -7.10 3.11
N GLY A 65 14.58 -6.37 3.58
CA GLY A 65 14.44 -5.87 4.94
C GLY A 65 13.80 -6.86 5.92
N ALA A 66 13.49 -8.09 5.51
CA ALA A 66 12.72 -9.05 6.32
C ALA A 66 13.39 -9.45 7.64
N ARG A 67 14.70 -9.22 7.79
CA ARG A 67 15.47 -9.45 9.04
C ARG A 67 15.42 -8.26 10.02
N SER A 68 14.87 -7.13 9.60
CA SER A 68 14.72 -5.95 10.44
C SER A 68 13.71 -6.19 11.55
N ASN A 69 13.72 -5.31 12.55
CA ASN A 69 12.71 -5.26 13.58
C ASN A 69 12.55 -3.83 14.10
N ARG A 70 11.61 -3.64 15.03
CA ARG A 70 11.28 -2.34 15.64
C ARG A 70 12.47 -1.55 16.21
N PHE A 71 13.56 -2.20 16.59
CA PHE A 71 14.74 -1.54 17.16
C PHE A 71 15.92 -1.44 16.19
N LYS A 72 15.93 -2.26 15.14
CA LYS A 72 17.05 -2.36 14.21
C LYS A 72 16.54 -2.42 12.76
N PRO A 73 16.61 -1.31 12.00
CA PRO A 73 16.36 -1.36 10.57
C PRO A 73 17.48 -2.12 9.85
N GLU A 74 17.15 -2.69 8.70
CA GLU A 74 18.11 -3.27 7.77
C GLU A 74 18.48 -2.24 6.69
N ASN A 75 19.75 -2.20 6.32
CA ASN A 75 20.22 -1.34 5.24
C ASN A 75 20.13 -2.09 3.91
N VAL A 76 19.37 -1.55 2.97
CA VAL A 76 19.24 -2.05 1.60
C VAL A 76 19.78 -0.97 0.67
N GLY A 77 21.10 -1.00 0.43
CA GLY A 77 21.78 0.12 -0.23
C GLY A 77 21.68 1.40 0.63
N HIS A 78 21.13 2.48 0.08
CA HIS A 78 20.89 3.73 0.81
C HIS A 78 19.49 3.81 1.45
N PHE A 79 18.73 2.72 1.40
CA PHE A 79 17.45 2.60 2.11
C PHE A 79 17.66 1.99 3.49
N LYS A 80 16.98 2.54 4.49
CA LYS A 80 16.75 1.86 5.77
C LYS A 80 15.35 1.28 5.74
N VAL A 81 15.23 -0.03 5.91
CA VAL A 81 13.96 -0.75 5.91
C VAL A 81 13.70 -1.31 7.28
N GLN A 82 12.53 -1.03 7.83
CA GLN A 82 12.11 -1.51 9.14
C GLN A 82 10.73 -2.16 9.04
N ILE A 83 10.62 -3.39 9.52
CA ILE A 83 9.35 -4.12 9.68
C ILE A 83 8.97 -4.09 11.17
N ILE A 84 7.70 -3.75 11.42
CA ILE A 84 7.13 -3.60 12.76
C ILE A 84 5.89 -4.49 12.85
N HIS A 85 5.94 -5.53 13.67
CA HIS A 85 4.77 -6.36 13.95
C HIS A 85 3.82 -5.60 14.88
N SER A 86 2.68 -5.14 14.35
CA SER A 86 1.72 -4.30 15.07
C SER A 86 0.63 -5.11 15.80
N ARG A 87 0.60 -6.45 15.61
CA ARG A 87 -0.45 -7.37 16.08
C ARG A 87 -1.87 -7.02 15.60
N LYS A 88 -2.04 -6.01 14.75
CA LYS A 88 -3.32 -5.61 14.16
C LYS A 88 -3.54 -6.38 12.87
N MET A 89 -4.41 -7.37 12.87
CA MET A 89 -4.78 -8.09 11.65
C MET A 89 -5.63 -7.20 10.76
N ARG A 90 -5.25 -7.09 9.48
CA ARG A 90 -5.97 -6.27 8.50
C ARG A 90 -6.45 -7.18 7.39
N THR A 91 -7.73 -7.08 7.04
CA THR A 91 -8.26 -7.84 5.91
C THR A 91 -8.24 -6.95 4.68
N CYS A 92 -7.84 -7.49 3.53
CA CYS A 92 -8.05 -6.81 2.25
C CYS A 92 -9.56 -6.59 2.05
N PRO A 93 -10.04 -5.36 1.76
CA PRO A 93 -11.47 -5.11 1.55
C PRO A 93 -12.09 -5.93 0.40
N TRP A 94 -11.27 -6.38 -0.56
CA TRP A 94 -11.67 -7.23 -1.67
C TRP A 94 -11.66 -8.73 -1.36
N ALA A 95 -11.30 -9.14 -0.14
CA ALA A 95 -11.43 -10.54 0.26
C ALA A 95 -12.90 -10.98 0.20
N PRO A 96 -13.18 -12.27 -0.06
CA PRO A 96 -14.54 -12.80 -0.07
C PRO A 96 -15.25 -12.56 1.28
N HIS A 97 -14.54 -12.81 2.39
CA HIS A 97 -15.02 -12.59 3.75
C HIS A 97 -13.95 -11.92 4.63
N GLN A 98 -14.37 -11.36 5.77
CA GLN A 98 -13.44 -10.79 6.74
C GLN A 98 -12.52 -11.90 7.27
N PHE A 99 -11.21 -11.61 7.37
CA PHE A 99 -10.15 -12.55 7.77
C PHE A 99 -9.81 -13.66 6.76
N GLU A 100 -10.44 -13.66 5.59
CA GLU A 100 -10.01 -14.51 4.47
C GLU A 100 -8.99 -13.82 3.58
N TRP A 101 -8.26 -14.64 2.81
CA TRP A 101 -7.27 -14.16 1.86
C TRP A 101 -7.95 -13.59 0.61
N CYS A 102 -7.50 -12.42 0.14
CA CYS A 102 -7.91 -11.93 -1.18
C CYS A 102 -7.21 -12.77 -2.26
N HIS A 103 -7.98 -13.24 -3.23
CA HIS A 103 -7.50 -14.03 -4.37
C HIS A 103 -7.40 -13.24 -5.68
N ILE A 104 -7.68 -11.92 -5.64
CA ILE A 104 -7.56 -11.06 -6.83
C ILE A 104 -6.10 -10.84 -7.19
N GLY A 105 -5.79 -10.91 -8.49
CA GLY A 105 -4.44 -10.71 -9.01
C GLY A 105 -3.47 -11.77 -8.49
N GLN A 106 -2.37 -11.33 -7.87
CA GLN A 106 -1.40 -12.24 -7.25
C GLN A 106 -1.77 -12.65 -5.81
N GLY A 107 -2.89 -12.16 -5.27
CA GLY A 107 -3.30 -12.36 -3.89
C GLY A 107 -2.37 -11.69 -2.86
N VAL A 108 -2.73 -11.78 -1.58
CA VAL A 108 -1.90 -11.21 -0.50
C VAL A 108 -0.69 -12.12 -0.25
N LYS A 109 0.52 -11.56 -0.26
CA LYS A 109 1.78 -12.31 -0.02
C LYS A 109 2.38 -12.10 1.37
N TYR A 110 1.99 -11.02 2.05
CA TYR A 110 2.58 -10.60 3.32
C TYR A 110 1.63 -10.80 4.48
N LEU A 111 2.21 -10.93 5.68
CA LEU A 111 1.44 -10.93 6.91
C LEU A 111 0.76 -9.57 7.07
N THR A 112 -0.56 -9.55 7.15
CA THR A 112 -1.34 -8.31 7.25
C THR A 112 -1.24 -7.63 8.63
N THR A 113 -0.44 -8.23 9.52
CA THR A 113 -0.10 -7.76 10.87
C THR A 113 1.21 -6.98 10.94
N GLU A 114 1.82 -6.69 9.78
CA GLU A 114 3.08 -5.97 9.67
C GLU A 114 2.87 -4.54 9.15
N ASP A 115 3.53 -3.62 9.82
CA ASP A 115 3.77 -2.26 9.36
C ASP A 115 5.22 -2.17 8.87
N PHE A 116 5.49 -1.22 7.99
CA PHE A 116 6.83 -0.94 7.52
C PHE A 116 7.16 0.55 7.60
N GLU A 117 8.45 0.84 7.72
CA GLU A 117 9.05 2.11 7.38
C GLU A 117 10.19 1.88 6.37
N VAL A 118 10.19 2.67 5.30
CA VAL A 118 11.27 2.72 4.31
C VAL A 118 11.79 4.15 4.24
N THR A 119 13.00 4.38 4.74
CA THR A 119 13.67 5.68 4.67
C THR A 119 14.68 5.70 3.54
N ASN A 120 14.54 6.65 2.61
CA ASN A 120 15.62 6.99 1.69
C ASN A 120 16.58 7.95 2.41
N THR A 121 17.79 7.47 2.72
CA THR A 121 18.76 8.26 3.50
C THR A 121 19.41 9.41 2.72
N ARG A 122 19.32 9.41 1.37
CA ARG A 122 19.87 10.48 0.53
C ARG A 122 19.02 11.75 0.61
N ILE A 123 17.70 11.59 0.56
CA ILE A 123 16.74 12.71 0.64
C ILE A 123 16.15 12.90 2.04
N ARG A 124 16.43 11.97 2.96
CA ARG A 124 15.92 11.97 4.35
C ARG A 124 14.40 11.97 4.44
N GLU A 125 13.74 11.31 3.50
CA GLU A 125 12.29 11.09 3.52
C GLU A 125 11.96 9.62 3.77
N SER A 126 10.85 9.37 4.48
CA SER A 126 10.34 8.03 4.78
C SER A 126 8.95 7.79 4.21
N LEU A 127 8.70 6.56 3.76
CA LEU A 127 7.36 6.00 3.59
C LEU A 127 7.03 5.12 4.78
N HIS A 128 5.79 5.20 5.24
CA HIS A 128 5.26 4.31 6.26
C HIS A 128 3.95 3.72 5.74
N GLY A 129 3.70 2.47 6.08
CA GLY A 129 2.46 1.81 5.69
C GLY A 129 2.35 0.42 6.28
N THR A 130 1.32 -0.28 5.85
CA THR A 130 1.13 -1.70 6.18
C THR A 130 1.64 -2.55 5.04
N SER A 131 2.18 -3.74 5.32
CA SER A 131 2.60 -4.66 4.27
C SER A 131 1.45 -5.02 3.31
N LEU A 132 0.20 -5.01 3.81
CA LEU A 132 -1.01 -5.16 3.01
C LEU A 132 -1.14 -4.11 1.91
N CYS A 133 -0.66 -2.87 2.13
CA CYS A 133 -0.74 -1.80 1.13
C CYS A 133 0.00 -2.17 -0.17
N VAL A 134 1.04 -3.02 -0.12
CA VAL A 134 1.74 -3.49 -1.32
C VAL A 134 0.81 -4.27 -2.26
N HIS A 135 0.00 -5.17 -1.69
CA HIS A 135 -1.04 -5.90 -2.44
C HIS A 135 -2.15 -4.96 -2.94
N LEU A 136 -2.62 -4.05 -2.09
CA LEU A 136 -3.68 -3.09 -2.46
C LEU A 136 -3.27 -2.21 -3.66
N ILE A 137 -2.02 -1.74 -3.66
CA ILE A 137 -1.47 -0.97 -4.78
C ILE A 137 -1.34 -1.86 -6.03
N ARG A 138 -0.72 -3.03 -5.90
CA ARG A 138 -0.41 -3.91 -7.04
C ARG A 138 -1.67 -4.36 -7.77
N ASP A 139 -2.59 -4.96 -7.02
CA ASP A 139 -3.71 -5.71 -7.59
C ASP A 139 -4.92 -4.78 -7.78
N HIS A 140 -5.21 -3.91 -6.80
CA HIS A 140 -6.41 -3.03 -6.83
C HIS A 140 -6.14 -1.59 -7.27
N GLY A 141 -4.87 -1.18 -7.40
CA GLY A 141 -4.53 0.21 -7.70
C GLY A 141 -4.88 1.19 -6.57
N PHE A 142 -5.13 0.68 -5.37
CA PHE A 142 -5.58 1.46 -4.23
C PHE A 142 -4.40 1.85 -3.34
N PHE A 143 -4.11 3.15 -3.27
CA PHE A 143 -3.03 3.69 -2.46
C PHE A 143 -3.48 4.13 -1.06
N GLY A 144 -4.71 3.82 -0.65
CA GLY A 144 -5.28 4.29 0.61
C GLY A 144 -6.01 5.62 0.46
N GLY A 145 -7.07 5.83 1.25
CA GLY A 145 -7.77 7.10 1.32
C GLY A 145 -6.88 8.21 1.84
N ARG A 146 -7.03 9.43 1.32
CA ARG A 146 -6.28 10.60 1.81
C ARG A 146 -6.56 10.81 3.31
N ASN A 147 -5.54 11.24 4.07
CA ASN A 147 -5.63 11.44 5.52
C ASN A 147 -5.99 10.18 6.34
N THR A 148 -5.72 8.99 5.81
CA THR A 148 -5.79 7.73 6.57
C THR A 148 -4.39 7.22 6.89
N ALA A 149 -4.26 6.38 7.92
CA ALA A 149 -3.00 5.72 8.26
C ALA A 149 -2.52 4.73 7.17
N TYR A 150 -3.37 4.40 6.21
CA TYR A 150 -3.11 3.44 5.13
C TYR A 150 -2.65 4.10 3.83
N ARG A 151 -2.60 5.44 3.77
CA ARG A 151 -2.21 6.20 2.57
C ARG A 151 -0.73 6.03 2.27
N ILE A 152 -0.43 5.48 1.11
CA ILE A 152 0.86 5.59 0.42
C ILE A 152 0.71 6.67 -0.64
N ASP A 153 1.09 7.91 -0.35
CA ASP A 153 0.98 8.98 -1.33
C ASP A 153 1.81 8.69 -2.60
N PRO A 154 1.22 8.68 -3.82
CA PRO A 154 1.94 8.32 -5.05
C PRO A 154 3.16 9.20 -5.34
N GLU A 155 3.05 10.52 -5.16
CA GLU A 155 4.17 11.43 -5.42
C GLU A 155 5.31 11.20 -4.44
N LYS A 156 4.97 11.07 -3.14
CA LYS A 156 5.94 10.72 -2.10
C LYS A 156 6.57 9.35 -2.35
N ALA A 157 5.79 8.37 -2.77
CA ALA A 157 6.28 7.03 -3.08
C ALA A 157 7.31 7.08 -4.21
N VAL A 158 7.01 7.80 -5.29
CA VAL A 158 7.92 7.99 -6.42
C VAL A 158 9.22 8.68 -5.98
N ARG A 159 9.15 9.76 -5.20
CA ARG A 159 10.34 10.45 -4.69
C ARG A 159 11.19 9.57 -3.77
N VAL A 160 10.58 8.96 -2.75
CA VAL A 160 11.30 8.13 -1.78
C VAL A 160 11.93 6.93 -2.46
N LEU A 161 11.19 6.23 -3.32
CA LEU A 161 11.65 5.02 -4.01
C LEU A 161 12.53 5.30 -5.23
N GLU A 162 12.81 6.57 -5.53
CA GLU A 162 13.62 7.01 -6.68
C GLU A 162 13.10 6.45 -8.02
N LEU A 163 11.77 6.47 -8.20
CA LEU A 163 11.09 5.99 -9.41
C LEU A 163 10.89 7.14 -10.42
N GLY A 164 10.87 6.82 -11.71
CA GLY A 164 10.73 7.79 -12.80
C GLY A 164 11.59 7.43 -14.02
N SER A 165 11.36 8.11 -15.14
CA SER A 165 12.00 7.85 -16.44
C SER A 165 13.52 8.03 -16.39
N GLY A 166 14.23 6.96 -16.01
CA GLY A 166 15.69 6.93 -15.95
C GLY A 166 16.28 5.72 -15.23
N ASN A 167 15.55 5.07 -14.31
CA ASN A 167 16.06 3.93 -13.55
C ASN A 167 15.63 2.57 -14.15
N ASN A 168 16.02 2.33 -15.40
CA ASN A 168 16.17 0.98 -15.96
C ASN A 168 17.67 0.64 -15.95
N SER A 169 18.18 0.28 -14.78
CA SER A 169 19.54 -0.25 -14.64
C SER A 169 19.54 -1.41 -13.64
N ASN A 170 19.13 -2.59 -14.13
CA ASN A 170 19.88 -3.85 -14.10
C ASN A 170 18.95 -5.02 -14.43
#